data_AF-A0A925XS46-F1
#
_entry.id   AF-A0A925XS46-F1
#
_cell.length_a   1.000
_cell.length_b   1.000
_cell.length_c   1.000
_cell.angle_alpha   90.00
_cell.angle_beta   90.00
_cell.angle_gamma   90.00
#
_symmetry.space_group_name_H-M   'P 1'
#
loop_
_entity.id
_entity.type
_entity.pdbx_description
1 polymer ?
#
loop_
_entity_poly.entity_id
_entity_poly.type
_entity_poly.pdbx_seq_one_letter_code
_entity_poly.pdbx_strand_id
1 'polypeptide(L)'
;TSVTKAMIYYYFGSKEGLYEVMLERAFSERFRSLQQMNLDELPPERALEAIARWFLTDMARNTNLPTILFYEGIQNKGKYYKRIGILAIYEKIANVLERGMASGVFRPLDPRHVAVNIVGLCNFYFCARENIKHLWPDRQILSKPMLEEHLSEAIDMVLASVSARNPYPGE
;
A
#
# COMPACT_ATOMS: atom_id res chain seq x y z
N THR A 1 -16.66 -24.60 6.77
CA THR A 1 -16.53 -25.02 8.18
C THR A 1 -17.53 -24.24 9.01
N SER A 2 -18.51 -24.90 9.65
CA SER A 2 -19.53 -24.22 10.46
C SER A 2 -18.98 -23.94 11.87
N VAL A 3 -18.44 -22.74 12.07
CA VAL A 3 -18.04 -22.26 13.39
C VAL A 3 -19.22 -21.49 13.99
N THR A 4 -19.65 -21.86 15.20
CA THR A 4 -20.73 -21.14 15.90
C THR A 4 -20.21 -19.83 16.49
N LYS A 5 -21.08 -18.82 16.64
CA LYS A 5 -20.72 -17.55 17.31
C LYS A 5 -20.08 -17.80 18.68
N ALA A 6 -20.59 -18.75 19.47
CA ALA A 6 -20.05 -19.11 20.77
C ALA A 6 -18.60 -19.64 20.72
N MET A 7 -18.26 -20.47 19.72
CA MET A 7 -16.89 -20.94 19.51
C MET A 7 -15.94 -19.78 19.18
N ILE A 8 -16.39 -18.81 18.38
CA ILE A 8 -15.59 -17.62 18.05
C ILE A 8 -15.32 -16.79 19.30
N TYR A 9 -16.32 -16.55 20.16
CA TYR A 9 -16.09 -15.82 21.42
C TYR A 9 -15.23 -16.61 22.41
N TYR A 10 -15.34 -17.95 22.45
CA TYR A 10 -14.50 -18.79 23.31
C TYR A 10 -13.00 -18.68 22.94
N TYR A 11 -12.67 -18.70 21.65
CA TYR A 11 -11.27 -18.62 21.20
C TYR A 11 -10.69 -17.20 21.22
N PHE A 12 -11.51 -16.18 20.98
CA PHE A 12 -11.03 -14.80 20.78
C PHE A 12 -11.44 -13.81 21.87
N GLY A 13 -12.25 -14.25 22.85
CA GLY A 13 -12.71 -13.46 24.00
C GLY A 13 -13.77 -12.40 23.65
N SER A 14 -13.52 -11.58 22.64
CA SER A 14 -14.41 -10.50 22.19
C SER A 14 -14.39 -10.33 20.67
N LYS A 15 -15.34 -9.54 20.14
CA LYS A 15 -15.37 -9.16 18.72
C LYS A 15 -14.12 -8.36 18.34
N GLU A 16 -13.63 -7.54 19.27
CA GLU A 16 -12.43 -6.74 19.13
C GLU A 16 -11.17 -7.62 19.10
N GLY A 17 -11.07 -8.61 19.99
CA GLY A 17 -9.95 -9.56 20.02
C GLY A 17 -9.89 -10.41 18.75
N LEU A 18 -11.04 -10.88 18.25
CA LEU A 18 -11.13 -11.56 16.96
C LEU A 18 -10.64 -10.67 15.82
N TYR A 19 -11.11 -9.42 15.79
CA TYR A 19 -10.75 -8.47 14.75
C TYR A 19 -9.24 -8.19 14.73
N GLU A 20 -8.64 -8.02 15.91
CA GLU A 20 -7.20 -7.80 16.05
C GLU A 20 -6.37 -8.98 15.54
N VAL A 21 -6.70 -10.22 15.96
CA VAL A 21 -5.99 -11.42 15.49
C VAL A 21 -6.20 -11.63 13.99
N MET A 22 -7.39 -11.32 13.47
CA MET A 22 -7.66 -11.37 12.04
C MET A 22 -6.80 -10.37 11.26
N LEU A 23 -6.69 -9.14 11.73
CA LEU A 23 -5.82 -8.11 11.14
C LEU A 23 -4.36 -8.53 11.15
N GLU A 24 -3.85 -8.96 12.31
CA GLU A 24 -2.46 -9.39 12.43
C GLU A 24 -2.16 -10.54 11.47
N ARG A 25 -3.01 -11.57 11.43
CA ARG A 25 -2.86 -12.70 10.51
C ARG A 25 -2.99 -12.28 9.04
N ALA A 26 -3.82 -11.29 8.73
CA ALA A 26 -4.04 -10.84 7.36
C ALA A 26 -2.83 -10.09 6.80
N PHE A 27 -2.07 -9.34 7.63
CA PHE A 27 -1.06 -8.40 7.16
C PHE A 27 0.38 -8.69 7.58
N SER A 28 0.61 -9.27 8.76
CA SER A 28 1.96 -9.36 9.36
C SER A 28 2.97 -10.11 8.49
N GLU A 29 2.60 -11.27 7.92
CA GLU A 29 3.48 -12.05 7.05
C GLU A 29 3.79 -11.31 5.75
N ARG A 30 2.82 -10.57 5.21
CA ARG A 30 2.98 -9.78 3.99
C ARG A 30 3.97 -8.66 4.20
N PHE A 31 3.79 -7.85 5.25
CA PHE A 31 4.67 -6.71 5.49
C PHE A 31 6.09 -7.15 5.88
N ARG A 32 6.24 -8.33 6.49
CA ARG A 32 7.55 -8.96 6.69
C ARG A 32 8.26 -9.25 5.35
N SER A 33 7.54 -9.66 4.30
CA SER A 33 8.13 -9.88 2.98
C SER A 33 8.71 -8.59 2.37
N LEU A 34 8.05 -7.45 2.57
CA LEU A 34 8.60 -6.15 2.15
C LEU A 34 9.85 -5.78 2.94
N GLN A 35 9.86 -6.04 4.26
CA GLN A 35 11.04 -5.78 5.09
C GLN A 35 12.28 -6.55 4.62
N GLN A 36 12.09 -7.72 4.03
CA GLN A 36 13.16 -8.57 3.50
C GLN A 36 13.65 -8.12 2.11
N MET A 37 12.97 -7.17 1.45
CA MET A 37 13.45 -6.62 0.18
C MET A 37 14.71 -5.78 0.40
N ASN A 38 15.75 -6.11 -0.36
CA ASN A 38 17.04 -5.41 -0.31
C ASN A 38 17.00 -4.11 -1.14
N LEU A 39 16.20 -3.16 -0.69
CA LEU A 39 15.99 -1.87 -1.38
C LEU A 39 17.22 -0.96 -1.31
N ASP A 40 18.10 -1.19 -0.35
CA ASP A 40 19.27 -0.35 -0.10
C ASP A 40 20.34 -0.53 -1.19
N GLU A 41 20.35 -1.67 -1.89
CA GLU A 41 21.24 -1.91 -3.04
C GLU A 41 20.69 -1.36 -4.37
N LEU A 42 19.43 -0.90 -4.39
CA LEU A 42 18.82 -0.36 -5.58
C LEU A 42 18.99 1.17 -5.65
N PRO A 43 19.14 1.73 -6.87
CA PRO A 43 18.94 3.15 -7.10
C PRO A 43 17.57 3.60 -6.53
N PRO A 44 17.46 4.82 -5.96
CA PRO A 44 16.22 5.29 -5.31
C PRO A 44 14.97 5.16 -6.19
N GLU A 45 15.07 5.45 -7.50
CA GLU A 45 13.94 5.31 -8.43
C GLU A 45 13.49 3.85 -8.55
N ARG A 46 14.45 2.92 -8.67
CA ARG A 46 14.18 1.49 -8.77
C ARG A 46 13.65 0.91 -7.46
N ALA A 47 14.10 1.44 -6.34
CA ALA A 47 13.56 1.07 -5.04
C ALA A 47 12.08 1.49 -4.89
N LEU A 48 11.70 2.71 -5.29
CA LEU A 48 10.29 3.13 -5.30
C LEU A 48 9.45 2.28 -6.26
N GLU A 49 9.97 1.99 -7.46
CA GLU A 49 9.33 1.09 -8.41
C GLU A 49 9.05 -0.29 -7.78
N ALA A 50 10.06 -0.87 -7.13
CA ALA A 50 9.96 -2.17 -6.48
C ALA A 50 8.91 -2.18 -5.35
N ILE A 51 8.84 -1.11 -4.54
CA ILE A 51 7.82 -0.97 -3.49
C ILE A 51 6.42 -0.90 -4.12
N ALA A 52 6.21 -0.04 -5.12
CA ALA A 52 4.90 0.13 -5.76
C ALA A 52 4.42 -1.19 -6.40
N ARG A 53 5.33 -1.88 -7.11
CA ARG A 53 5.08 -3.20 -7.72
C ARG A 53 4.73 -4.24 -6.67
N TRP A 54 5.49 -4.32 -5.58
CA TRP A 54 5.21 -5.23 -4.47
C TRP A 54 3.81 -4.97 -3.89
N PHE A 55 3.47 -3.71 -3.63
CA PHE A 55 2.20 -3.33 -3.02
C PHE A 55 1.01 -3.70 -3.90
N LEU A 56 1.03 -3.30 -5.17
CA LEU A 56 -0.03 -3.59 -6.14
C LEU A 56 -0.18 -5.11 -6.38
N THR A 57 0.95 -5.83 -6.46
CA THR A 57 0.92 -7.29 -6.64
C THR A 57 0.33 -7.99 -5.41
N ASP A 58 0.70 -7.59 -4.20
CA ASP A 58 0.19 -8.20 -2.98
C ASP A 58 -1.31 -7.93 -2.78
N MET A 59 -1.76 -6.71 -3.06
CA MET A 59 -3.19 -6.36 -2.99
C MET A 59 -4.03 -7.08 -4.06
N ALA A 60 -3.47 -7.31 -5.26
CA ALA A 60 -4.13 -8.09 -6.29
C ALA A 60 -4.29 -9.57 -5.93
N ARG A 61 -3.37 -10.14 -5.14
CA ARG A 61 -3.47 -11.54 -4.65
C ARG A 61 -4.64 -11.73 -3.67
N ASN A 62 -4.99 -10.70 -2.91
CA ASN A 62 -6.15 -10.73 -2.01
C ASN A 62 -6.82 -9.37 -1.94
N THR A 63 -7.81 -9.18 -2.81
CA THR A 63 -8.55 -7.92 -2.98
C THR A 63 -9.42 -7.55 -1.78
N ASN A 64 -9.55 -8.42 -0.77
CA ASN A 64 -10.24 -8.08 0.47
C ASN A 64 -9.36 -7.27 1.44
N LEU A 65 -8.03 -7.32 1.32
CA LEU A 65 -7.13 -6.60 2.23
C LEU A 65 -7.27 -5.08 2.14
N PRO A 66 -7.32 -4.45 0.94
CA PRO A 66 -7.57 -3.01 0.81
C PRO A 66 -8.87 -2.59 1.49
N THR A 67 -9.92 -3.41 1.34
CA THR A 67 -11.22 -3.17 1.98
C THR A 67 -11.12 -3.23 3.51
N ILE A 68 -10.35 -4.18 4.05
CA ILE A 68 -10.10 -4.29 5.50
C ILE A 68 -9.32 -3.05 6.00
N LEU A 69 -8.28 -2.60 5.29
CA LEU A 69 -7.55 -1.37 5.63
C LEU A 69 -8.47 -0.14 5.61
N PHE A 70 -9.36 -0.06 4.63
CA PHE A 70 -10.32 1.04 4.52
C PHE A 70 -11.31 1.06 5.68
N TYR A 71 -11.87 -0.11 6.06
CA TYR A 71 -12.72 -0.21 7.23
C TYR A 71 -11.98 0.06 8.54
N GLU A 72 -10.72 -0.34 8.66
CA GLU A 72 -9.88 0.01 9.80
C GLU A 72 -9.77 1.54 9.96
N GLY A 73 -9.55 2.26 8.85
CA GLY A 73 -9.49 3.73 8.87
C GLY A 73 -10.82 4.39 9.22
N ILE A 74 -11.93 3.95 8.64
CA ILE A 74 -13.23 4.64 8.76
C ILE A 74 -14.02 4.19 9.98
N GLN A 75 -14.16 2.88 10.20
CA GLN A 75 -15.00 2.34 11.26
C GLN A 75 -14.27 2.31 12.60
N ASN A 76 -13.00 1.87 12.60
CA ASN A 76 -12.21 1.74 13.82
C ASN A 76 -11.31 2.95 14.11
N LYS A 77 -11.32 3.96 13.24
CA LYS A 77 -10.51 5.19 13.36
C LYS A 77 -9.00 4.91 13.49
N GLY A 78 -8.52 3.84 12.84
CA GLY A 78 -7.11 3.45 12.83
C GLY A 78 -6.57 2.90 14.16
N LYS A 79 -7.45 2.52 15.11
CA LYS A 79 -7.08 2.00 16.43
C LYS A 79 -6.07 0.84 16.39
N TYR A 80 -6.17 -0.03 15.39
CA TYR A 80 -5.35 -1.23 15.21
C TYR A 80 -4.34 -1.11 14.06
N TYR A 81 -4.29 0.03 13.37
CA TYR A 81 -3.41 0.24 12.20
C TYR A 81 -1.92 0.02 12.49
N LYS A 82 -1.45 0.32 13.71
CA LYS A 82 -0.06 0.03 14.10
C LYS A 82 0.23 -1.46 14.26
N ARG A 83 -0.78 -2.27 14.63
CA ARG A 83 -0.62 -3.70 14.92
C ARG A 83 -0.40 -4.55 13.67
N ILE A 84 -0.86 -4.08 12.51
CA ILE A 84 -0.68 -4.81 11.25
C ILE A 84 0.75 -4.75 10.71
N GLY A 85 1.66 -3.97 11.33
CA GLY A 85 3.05 -3.84 10.91
C GLY A 85 3.28 -2.84 9.77
N ILE A 86 2.26 -2.03 9.43
CA ILE A 86 2.30 -1.09 8.30
C ILE A 86 3.40 -0.03 8.44
N LEU A 87 3.80 0.29 9.67
CA LEU A 87 4.86 1.28 9.93
C LEU A 87 6.16 0.95 9.17
N ALA A 88 6.49 -0.34 9.06
CA ALA A 88 7.67 -0.78 8.31
C ALA A 88 7.63 -0.38 6.83
N ILE A 89 6.44 -0.32 6.23
CA ILE A 89 6.25 0.16 4.85
C ILE A 89 6.59 1.64 4.77
N TYR A 90 6.02 2.45 5.68
CA TYR A 90 6.26 3.89 5.71
C TYR A 90 7.74 4.19 5.94
N GLU A 91 8.40 3.47 6.84
CA GLU A 91 9.83 3.63 7.12
C GLU A 91 10.70 3.25 5.92
N LYS A 92 10.39 2.15 5.21
CA LYS A 92 11.11 1.76 3.99
C LYS A 92 10.96 2.79 2.88
N ILE A 93 9.75 3.31 2.65
CA ILE A 93 9.52 4.37 1.66
C ILE A 93 10.27 5.64 2.06
N ALA A 94 10.17 6.05 3.32
CA ALA A 94 10.83 7.25 3.82
C ALA A 94 12.34 7.17 3.65
N ASN A 95 12.96 6.04 3.99
CA ASN A 95 14.39 5.83 3.82
C ASN A 95 14.80 5.94 2.34
N VAL A 96 14.06 5.32 1.42
CA VAL A 96 14.35 5.43 -0.02
C VAL A 96 14.28 6.88 -0.49
N LEU A 97 13.28 7.64 -0.04
CA LEU A 97 13.12 9.06 -0.36
C LEU A 97 14.26 9.90 0.20
N GLU A 98 14.66 9.67 1.46
CA GLU A 98 15.79 10.35 2.09
C GLU A 98 17.10 10.11 1.34
N ARG A 99 17.37 8.86 0.94
CA ARG A 99 18.55 8.54 0.12
C ARG A 99 18.52 9.22 -1.23
N GLY A 100 17.37 9.25 -1.90
CA GLY A 100 17.22 9.92 -3.19
C GLY A 100 17.34 11.44 -3.11
N MET A 101 16.91 12.06 -2.01
CA MET A 101 17.17 13.47 -1.73
C MET A 101 18.67 13.72 -1.48
N ALA A 102 19.32 12.87 -0.68
CA ALA A 102 20.74 12.98 -0.38
C ALA A 102 21.64 12.82 -1.62
N SER A 103 21.21 12.02 -2.60
CA SER A 103 21.92 11.85 -3.88
C SER A 103 21.52 12.88 -4.95
N GLY A 104 20.59 13.79 -4.66
CA GLY A 104 20.11 14.81 -5.60
C GLY A 104 19.22 14.28 -6.73
N VAL A 105 18.82 13.00 -6.69
CA VAL A 105 17.91 12.38 -7.66
C VAL A 105 16.47 12.81 -7.42
N PHE A 106 16.10 12.98 -6.15
CA PHE A 106 14.80 13.49 -5.73
C PHE A 106 14.90 14.93 -5.22
N ARG A 107 13.87 15.72 -5.49
CA ARG A 107 13.75 17.09 -4.96
C ARG A 107 13.52 17.07 -3.44
N PRO A 108 13.82 18.16 -2.72
CA PRO A 108 13.46 18.28 -1.31
C PRO A 108 11.95 18.10 -1.09
N LEU A 109 11.59 17.22 -0.16
CA LEU A 109 10.22 16.86 0.18
C LEU A 109 10.14 16.34 1.62
N ASP A 110 8.93 16.28 2.19
CA ASP A 110 8.72 15.53 3.44
C ASP A 110 8.44 14.06 3.08
N PRO A 111 9.33 13.12 3.47
CA PRO A 111 9.20 11.72 3.08
C PRO A 111 7.94 11.05 3.65
N ARG A 112 7.41 11.54 4.77
CA ARG A 112 6.22 10.96 5.41
C ARG A 112 4.96 11.27 4.61
N HIS A 113 4.84 12.50 4.10
CA HIS A 113 3.71 12.89 3.25
C HIS A 113 3.73 12.11 1.93
N VAL A 114 4.90 11.96 1.32
CA VAL A 114 5.02 11.19 0.07
C VAL A 114 4.75 9.70 0.30
N ALA A 115 5.19 9.13 1.43
CA ALA A 115 4.85 7.75 1.78
C ALA A 115 3.33 7.54 1.94
N VAL A 116 2.62 8.48 2.56
CA VAL A 116 1.14 8.46 2.61
C VAL A 116 0.52 8.50 1.21
N ASN A 117 1.04 9.36 0.32
CA ASN A 117 0.54 9.47 -1.05
C ASN A 117 0.76 8.17 -1.84
N ILE A 118 1.95 7.55 -1.73
CA ILE A 118 2.27 6.28 -2.40
C ILE A 118 1.34 5.17 -1.91
N VAL A 119 1.19 5.01 -0.59
CA VAL A 119 0.28 4.01 -0.02
C VAL A 119 -1.17 4.27 -0.45
N GLY A 120 -1.61 5.54 -0.44
CA GLY A 120 -2.94 5.94 -0.88
C GLY A 120 -3.21 5.60 -2.34
N LEU A 121 -2.26 5.93 -3.23
CA LEU A 121 -2.33 5.63 -4.66
C LEU A 121 -2.50 4.13 -4.91
N CYS A 122 -1.63 3.31 -4.32
CA CYS A 122 -1.67 1.87 -4.51
C CYS A 122 -2.92 1.22 -3.88
N ASN A 123 -3.42 1.75 -2.77
CA ASN A 123 -4.57 1.17 -2.05
C ASN A 123 -5.92 1.57 -2.65
N PHE A 124 -6.07 2.82 -3.11
CA PHE A 124 -7.37 3.37 -3.53
C PHE A 124 -7.97 2.61 -4.70
N TYR A 125 -7.16 2.24 -5.70
CA TYR A 125 -7.62 1.49 -6.88
C TYR A 125 -8.38 0.21 -6.50
N PHE A 126 -7.89 -0.54 -5.50
CA PHE A 126 -8.56 -1.75 -5.04
C PHE A 126 -9.75 -1.48 -4.13
N CYS A 127 -9.70 -0.43 -3.31
CA CYS A 127 -10.82 -0.04 -2.45
C CYS A 127 -12.03 0.39 -3.29
N ALA A 128 -11.77 1.19 -4.32
CA ALA A 128 -12.79 1.75 -5.21
C ALA A 128 -13.15 0.83 -6.38
N ARG A 129 -12.60 -0.39 -6.47
CA ARG A 129 -12.75 -1.28 -7.64
C ARG A 129 -14.21 -1.47 -8.11
N GLU A 130 -15.16 -1.59 -7.19
CA GLU A 130 -16.58 -1.81 -7.54
C GLU A 130 -17.19 -0.52 -8.08
N ASN A 131 -16.88 0.63 -7.48
CA ASN A 131 -17.26 1.94 -7.99
C ASN A 131 -16.67 2.19 -9.38
N ILE A 132 -15.39 1.83 -9.59
CA ILE A 132 -14.69 1.98 -10.85
C ILE A 132 -15.34 1.13 -11.96
N LYS A 133 -15.76 -0.11 -11.66
CA LYS A 133 -16.52 -0.95 -12.61
C LYS A 133 -17.82 -0.29 -13.07
N HIS A 134 -18.49 0.47 -12.20
CA HIS A 134 -19.70 1.22 -12.59
C HIS A 134 -19.39 2.42 -13.49
N LEU A 135 -18.23 3.06 -13.32
CA LEU A 135 -17.79 4.15 -14.18
C LEU A 135 -17.37 3.64 -15.56
N TRP A 136 -16.70 2.48 -15.61
CA TRP A 136 -16.14 1.89 -16.84
C TRP A 136 -16.54 0.42 -16.99
N PRO A 137 -17.81 0.13 -17.33
CA PRO A 137 -18.32 -1.24 -17.38
C PRO A 137 -17.63 -2.11 -18.45
N ASP A 138 -17.09 -1.51 -19.51
CA ASP A 138 -16.39 -2.23 -20.59
C ASP A 138 -14.94 -2.59 -20.24
N ARG A 139 -14.42 -2.10 -19.09
CA ARG A 139 -13.07 -2.40 -18.62
C ARG A 139 -13.09 -3.55 -17.63
N GLN A 140 -12.26 -4.56 -17.88
CA GLN A 140 -12.06 -5.67 -16.94
C GLN A 140 -11.14 -5.24 -15.78
N ILE A 141 -11.68 -4.46 -14.85
CA ILE A 141 -10.96 -3.99 -13.65
C ILE A 141 -10.39 -5.19 -12.90
N LEU A 142 -9.13 -5.07 -12.47
CA LEU A 142 -8.31 -6.14 -11.85
C LEU A 142 -7.90 -7.31 -12.77
N SER A 143 -8.19 -7.27 -14.07
CA SER A 143 -7.54 -8.18 -15.00
C SER A 143 -6.03 -7.94 -15.02
N LYS A 144 -5.24 -8.98 -15.32
CA LYS A 144 -3.77 -8.85 -15.36
C LYS A 144 -3.29 -7.70 -16.25
N PRO A 145 -3.80 -7.51 -17.50
CA PRO A 145 -3.40 -6.37 -18.32
C PRO A 145 -3.73 -5.01 -17.68
N MET A 146 -4.91 -4.87 -17.07
CA MET A 146 -5.31 -3.63 -16.42
C MET A 146 -4.48 -3.33 -15.16
N LEU A 147 -4.07 -4.35 -14.42
CA LEU A 147 -3.19 -4.19 -13.27
C LEU A 147 -1.78 -3.75 -13.68
N GLU A 148 -1.24 -4.30 -14.77
CA GLU A 148 0.07 -3.87 -15.29
C GLU A 148 0.01 -2.42 -15.83
N GLU A 149 -1.06 -2.06 -16.56
CA GLU A 149 -1.28 -0.69 -17.03
C GLU A 149 -1.38 0.28 -15.85
N HIS A 150 -2.22 -0.03 -14.85
CA HIS A 150 -2.36 0.80 -13.66
C HIS A 150 -1.07 0.91 -12.85
N LEU A 151 -0.30 -0.18 -12.75
CA LEU A 151 0.99 -0.18 -12.08
C LEU A 151 2.00 0.73 -12.80
N SER A 152 2.08 0.67 -14.13
CA SER A 152 2.96 1.55 -14.91
C SER A 152 2.63 3.01 -14.65
N GLU A 153 1.36 3.40 -14.79
CA GLU A 153 0.90 4.77 -14.56
C GLU A 153 1.16 5.23 -13.11
N ALA A 154 0.95 4.35 -12.13
CA ALA A 154 1.21 4.65 -10.73
C ALA A 154 2.71 4.89 -10.45
N ILE A 155 3.59 4.06 -11.03
CA ILE A 155 5.05 4.23 -10.93
C ILE A 155 5.47 5.55 -11.56
N ASP A 156 5.01 5.81 -12.79
CA ASP A 156 5.37 7.01 -13.54
C ASP A 156 4.95 8.27 -12.78
N MET A 157 3.73 8.29 -12.23
CA MET A 157 3.25 9.39 -11.41
C MET A 157 4.07 9.58 -10.12
N VAL A 158 4.41 8.50 -9.41
CA VAL A 158 5.25 8.56 -8.20
C VAL A 158 6.62 9.14 -8.55
N LEU A 159 7.31 8.60 -9.56
CA LEU A 159 8.63 9.03 -9.96
C LEU A 159 8.65 10.48 -10.46
N ALA A 160 7.67 10.87 -11.28
CA ALA A 160 7.53 12.25 -11.73
C ALA A 160 7.32 13.22 -10.56
N SER A 161 6.52 12.82 -9.56
CA SER A 161 6.22 13.68 -8.40
C SER A 161 7.42 13.97 -7.50
N VAL A 162 8.42 13.08 -7.47
CA VAL A 162 9.59 13.17 -6.59
C VAL A 162 10.87 13.59 -7.30
N SER A 163 10.92 13.49 -8.63
CA SER A 163 12.12 13.79 -9.41
C SER A 163 12.66 15.19 -9.14
N ALA A 164 13.98 15.32 -9.05
CA ALA A 164 14.67 16.61 -9.00
C ALA A 164 14.59 17.40 -10.32
N ARG A 165 14.21 16.75 -11.44
CA ARG A 165 13.98 17.45 -12.71
C ARG A 165 12.80 18.40 -12.54
N ASN A 166 13.06 19.69 -12.71
CA ASN A 166 12.05 20.72 -12.69
C ASN A 166 10.98 20.42 -13.78
N PRO A 167 9.72 20.13 -13.42
CA PRO A 167 8.65 19.93 -14.40
C PRO A 167 8.27 21.22 -15.13
N TYR A 168 8.75 22.39 -14.67
CA TYR A 168 8.58 23.69 -15.28
C TYR A 168 9.94 24.36 -15.55
N PRO A 169 10.68 23.94 -16.58
CA PRO A 169 11.94 24.58 -16.95
C PRO A 169 11.66 25.99 -17.52
N GLY A 170 11.56 27.00 -16.66
CA GLY A 170 11.42 28.40 -17.04
C GLY A 170 10.36 29.17 -16.25
N GLU A 171 10.65 29.47 -14.98
CA GLU A 171 10.26 30.72 -14.32
C GLU A 171 11.52 31.41 -13.79
#